data_AF-A0A7K1JKW7-F1
#
_entry.id   AF-A0A7K1JKW7-F1
#
_cell.length_a   1.000
_cell.length_b   1.000
_cell.length_c   1.000
_cell.angle_alpha   90.00
_cell.angle_beta   90.00
_cell.angle_gamma   90.00
#
_symmetry.space_group_name_H-M   'P 1'
#
loop_
_entity.id
_entity.type
_entity.pdbx_description
1 polymer ?
#
loop_
_entity_poly.entity_id
_entity_poly.type
_entity_poly.pdbx_seq_one_letter_code
_entity_poly.pdbx_strand_id
1 'polypeptide(L)'
;MAERLVLQKLLAAPISHAIVESGLDQVGGYVTEASAVDSLRTPADLLAAYGVDAAPDFADVVRFEQPRLATFTKPSDAERPWVDFPLGFLHGESLAPVWRMSRTRFSYGAEYWRIRSDGEQKRLSRYEGAARGWVGAKRWRPPSPMVGTLARWKGHEFFADVIAESVLLTAITDGSPARFAQVRPGVWSATVPLSECEVFERIFTAQVDDVPARVLRSGGGTAEVLLLTDDPSDAGRVGAGRVEAGVFEAVVDNSRLTNVQGVESEWVPSAGSAGTE
;
A
#
# COMPACT_ATOMS: atom_id res chain seq x y z
N MET A 1 21.63 13.23 -1.39
CA MET A 1 20.53 12.29 -1.11
C MET A 1 19.28 12.93 -1.68
N ALA A 2 18.61 12.30 -2.65
CA ALA A 2 17.28 12.77 -3.03
C ALA A 2 16.39 12.71 -1.79
N GLU A 3 15.74 13.82 -1.46
CA GLU A 3 14.77 13.89 -0.37
C GLU A 3 13.69 12.84 -0.61
N ARG A 4 13.43 11.99 0.39
CA ARG A 4 12.40 10.96 0.24
C ARG A 4 11.05 11.59 0.47
N LEU A 5 10.20 11.54 -0.56
CA LEU A 5 8.83 11.99 -0.46
C LEU A 5 8.08 11.15 0.59
N VAL A 6 7.56 11.81 1.63
CA VAL A 6 6.66 11.20 2.61
C VAL A 6 5.24 11.45 2.16
N LEU A 7 4.49 10.37 1.95
CA LEU A 7 3.10 10.38 1.54
C LEU A 7 2.19 10.28 2.77
N GLN A 8 1.01 10.88 2.69
CA GLN A 8 -0.09 10.69 3.62
C GLN A 8 -1.30 10.07 2.90
N LYS A 9 -1.88 9.04 3.49
CA LYS A 9 -3.15 8.43 3.08
C LYS A 9 -4.19 8.59 4.18
N LEU A 10 -5.34 9.18 3.85
CA LEU A 10 -6.54 9.10 4.70
C LEU A 10 -7.08 7.66 4.71
N LEU A 11 -7.35 7.12 5.90
CA LEU A 11 -7.87 5.77 6.05
C LEU A 11 -9.39 5.78 6.25
N ALA A 12 -10.07 4.98 5.44
CA ALA A 12 -11.43 4.57 5.76
C ALA A 12 -11.43 3.66 7.00
N ALA A 13 -12.48 3.75 7.83
CA ALA A 13 -12.58 2.98 9.07
C ALA A 13 -12.33 1.46 8.93
N PRO A 14 -12.81 0.77 7.86
CA PRO A 14 -12.49 -0.64 7.65
C PRO A 14 -10.99 -0.92 7.48
N ILE A 15 -10.24 -0.01 6.85
CA ILE A 15 -8.79 -0.15 6.65
C ILE A 15 -8.03 0.07 7.96
N SER A 16 -8.40 1.11 8.73
CA SER A 16 -7.84 1.33 10.08
C SER A 16 -8.06 0.11 10.98
N HIS A 17 -9.27 -0.46 10.93
CA HIS A 17 -9.61 -1.67 11.66
C HIS A 17 -8.78 -2.87 11.18
N ALA A 18 -8.65 -3.07 9.86
CA ALA A 18 -7.86 -4.17 9.30
C ALA A 18 -6.37 -4.10 9.66
N ILE A 19 -5.77 -2.90 9.75
CA ILE A 19 -4.40 -2.71 10.24
C ILE A 19 -4.26 -3.24 11.67
N VAL A 20 -5.16 -2.82 12.57
CA VAL A 20 -5.09 -3.18 14.00
C VAL A 20 -5.46 -4.64 14.26
N GLU A 21 -6.53 -5.15 13.65
CA GLU A 21 -7.05 -6.49 13.93
C GLU A 21 -6.31 -7.59 13.18
N SER A 22 -6.00 -7.34 11.90
CA SER A 22 -5.48 -8.37 11.00
C SER A 22 -4.03 -8.16 10.58
N GLY A 23 -3.45 -6.98 10.87
CA GLY A 23 -2.11 -6.63 10.43
C GLY A 23 -2.02 -6.36 8.93
N LEU A 24 -3.07 -5.76 8.33
CA LEU A 24 -3.10 -5.40 6.91
C LEU A 24 -1.82 -4.62 6.53
N ASP A 25 -1.04 -5.19 5.62
CA ASP A 25 0.27 -4.68 5.22
C ASP A 25 0.24 -3.90 3.90
N GLN A 26 -0.93 -3.72 3.28
CA GLN A 26 -1.05 -3.17 1.94
C GLN A 26 -1.66 -1.77 1.91
N VAL A 27 -1.21 -0.97 0.95
CA VAL A 27 -1.60 0.43 0.74
C VAL A 27 -1.74 0.71 -0.76
N GLY A 28 -2.62 1.65 -1.12
CA GLY A 28 -2.88 2.08 -2.49
C GLY A 28 -3.93 3.19 -2.50
N GLY A 29 -4.42 3.55 -3.68
CA GLY A 29 -5.47 4.56 -3.84
C GLY A 29 -4.95 5.98 -3.67
N TYR A 30 -5.81 6.90 -3.23
CA TYR A 30 -5.44 8.32 -3.14
C TYR A 30 -4.42 8.58 -2.04
N VAL A 31 -3.37 9.31 -2.41
CA VAL A 31 -2.30 9.77 -1.54
C VAL A 31 -1.93 11.21 -1.90
N THR A 32 -1.45 11.95 -0.90
CA THR A 32 -0.89 13.31 -1.03
C THR A 32 0.48 13.34 -0.39
N GLU A 33 1.29 14.35 -0.69
CA GLU A 33 2.47 14.65 0.11
C GLU A 33 2.05 15.04 1.53
N ALA A 34 2.72 14.49 2.55
CA ALA A 34 2.39 14.73 3.95
C ALA A 34 2.67 16.19 4.37
N SER A 35 3.73 16.81 3.84
CA SER A 35 4.09 18.21 4.13
C SER A 35 3.04 19.19 3.60
N ALA A 36 2.42 18.88 2.46
CA ALA A 36 1.42 19.73 1.80
C ALA A 36 0.08 19.80 2.57
N VAL A 37 -0.14 18.89 3.53
CA VAL A 37 -1.37 18.79 4.33
C VAL A 37 -1.13 18.93 5.83
N ASP A 38 0.04 19.44 6.24
CA ASP A 38 0.37 19.61 7.66
C ASP A 38 -0.55 20.64 8.36
N SER A 39 -1.15 21.55 7.60
CA SER A 39 -2.15 22.50 8.09
C SER A 39 -3.53 21.88 8.38
N LEU A 40 -3.83 20.69 7.83
CA LEU A 40 -5.09 19.99 8.04
C LEU A 40 -5.08 19.24 9.38
N ARG A 41 -5.21 20.00 10.47
CA ARG A 41 -4.94 19.50 11.82
C ARG A 41 -6.14 18.88 12.51
N THR A 42 -7.36 19.07 12.01
CA THR A 42 -8.57 18.47 12.59
C THR A 42 -9.21 17.45 11.64
N PRO A 43 -10.04 16.50 12.15
CA PRO A 43 -10.81 15.59 11.31
C PRO A 43 -11.72 16.33 10.33
N ALA A 44 -12.33 17.44 10.75
CA ALA A 44 -13.20 18.24 9.91
C ALA A 44 -12.43 18.85 8.73
N ASP A 45 -11.29 19.50 9.00
CA ASP A 45 -10.45 20.10 7.95
C ASP A 45 -9.95 19.04 6.97
N LEU A 46 -9.49 17.90 7.51
CA LEU A 46 -8.96 16.81 6.71
C LEU A 46 -10.06 16.17 5.84
N LEU A 47 -11.23 15.87 6.39
CA LEU A 47 -12.32 15.24 5.64
C LEU A 47 -12.91 16.19 4.60
N ALA A 48 -13.04 17.48 4.91
CA ALA A 48 -13.49 18.49 3.96
C ALA A 48 -12.55 18.59 2.75
N ALA A 49 -11.23 18.49 2.95
CA ALA A 49 -10.26 18.47 1.85
C ALA A 49 -10.41 17.22 0.94
N TYR A 50 -10.95 16.12 1.48
CA TYR A 50 -11.31 14.92 0.72
C TYR A 50 -12.77 14.92 0.24
N GLY A 51 -13.47 16.06 0.35
CA GLY A 51 -14.86 16.21 -0.08
C GLY A 51 -15.88 15.46 0.76
N VAL A 52 -15.52 15.09 1.99
CA VAL A 52 -16.40 14.42 2.94
C VAL A 52 -16.90 15.45 3.95
N ASP A 53 -18.19 15.75 3.90
CA ASP A 53 -18.84 16.61 4.89
C ASP A 53 -19.17 15.81 6.16
N ALA A 54 -18.17 15.68 7.03
CA ALA A 54 -18.28 15.03 8.33
C ALA A 54 -17.27 15.58 9.34
N ALA A 55 -17.64 15.56 10.61
CA ALA A 55 -16.78 16.01 11.72
C ALA A 55 -16.78 14.99 12.87
N PRO A 56 -16.18 13.80 12.68
CA PRO A 56 -16.03 12.81 13.75
C PRO A 56 -15.00 13.26 14.80
N ASP A 57 -15.00 12.59 15.96
CA ASP A 57 -14.02 12.83 17.03
C ASP A 57 -12.57 12.63 16.60
N PHE A 58 -12.36 11.77 15.60
CA PHE A 58 -11.04 11.51 15.03
C PHE A 58 -11.08 11.09 13.56
N ALA A 59 -9.95 11.33 12.88
CA ALA A 59 -9.62 10.76 11.57
C ALA A 59 -8.29 10.01 11.66
N ASP A 60 -8.19 8.93 10.89
CA ASP A 60 -7.02 8.05 10.89
C ASP A 60 -6.25 8.21 9.57
N VAL A 61 -4.93 8.33 9.65
CA VAL A 61 -4.04 8.46 8.48
C VAL A 61 -2.83 7.54 8.60
N VAL A 62 -2.25 7.12 7.47
CA VAL A 62 -0.89 6.55 7.46
C VAL A 62 0.05 7.51 6.75
N ARG A 63 1.22 7.73 7.36
CA ARG A 63 2.34 8.44 6.75
C ARG A 63 3.46 7.47 6.43
N PHE A 64 4.02 7.52 5.23
CA PHE A 64 5.01 6.54 4.78
C PHE A 64 5.91 7.11 3.69
N GLU A 65 7.17 6.69 3.67
CA GLU A 65 8.06 6.99 2.54
C GLU A 65 7.50 6.36 1.26
N GLN A 66 7.55 7.09 0.14
CA GLN A 66 7.13 6.60 -1.17
C GLN A 66 7.75 5.22 -1.47
N PRO A 67 6.91 4.18 -1.71
CA PRO A 67 7.43 2.88 -2.13
C PRO A 67 8.10 2.98 -3.50
N ARG A 68 9.32 2.43 -3.63
CA ARG A 68 10.18 2.61 -4.82
C ARG A 68 9.59 2.07 -6.13
N LEU A 69 8.69 1.10 -6.05
CA LEU A 69 8.10 0.40 -7.20
C LEU A 69 6.60 0.70 -7.37
N ALA A 70 6.04 1.57 -6.53
CA ALA A 70 4.67 2.02 -6.72
C ALA A 70 4.57 2.97 -7.93
N THR A 71 3.55 2.78 -8.75
CA THR A 71 3.20 3.71 -9.82
C THR A 71 2.20 4.74 -9.32
N PHE A 72 2.34 5.98 -9.81
CA PHE A 72 1.46 7.09 -9.49
C PHE A 72 0.80 7.57 -10.76
N THR A 73 -0.53 7.66 -10.74
CA THR A 73 -1.30 8.21 -11.85
C THR A 73 -2.13 9.40 -11.38
N LYS A 74 -2.50 10.26 -12.34
CA LYS A 74 -3.52 11.28 -12.08
C LYS A 74 -4.84 10.58 -11.68
N PRO A 75 -5.60 11.14 -10.73
CA PRO A 75 -7.00 10.74 -10.51
C PRO A 75 -7.84 10.81 -11.80
N SER A 76 -8.94 10.06 -11.83
CA SER A 76 -9.83 10.02 -12.99
C SER A 76 -10.64 11.33 -13.10
N ASP A 77 -11.01 11.69 -14.31
CA ASP A 77 -12.00 12.73 -14.61
C ASP A 77 -13.38 12.17 -14.97
N ALA A 78 -13.55 10.84 -14.88
CA ALA A 78 -14.81 10.20 -15.15
C ALA A 78 -15.87 10.55 -14.08
N GLU A 79 -17.11 10.76 -14.51
CA GLU A 79 -18.21 11.00 -13.58
C GLU A 79 -18.50 9.72 -12.77
N ARG A 80 -18.52 9.86 -11.44
CA ARG A 80 -18.72 8.75 -10.49
C ARG A 80 -19.63 9.18 -9.33
N PRO A 81 -20.30 8.23 -8.66
CA PRO A 81 -21.19 8.53 -7.51
C PRO A 81 -20.43 8.84 -6.20
N TRP A 82 -19.11 9.04 -6.24
CA TRP A 82 -18.30 9.51 -5.12
C TRP A 82 -17.50 10.73 -5.57
N VAL A 83 -17.03 11.49 -4.58
CA VAL A 83 -16.10 12.58 -4.82
C VAL A 83 -14.75 12.01 -5.28
N ASP A 84 -14.24 12.58 -6.36
CA ASP A 84 -12.93 12.31 -6.94
C ASP A 84 -12.19 13.63 -7.13
N PHE A 85 -10.93 13.57 -7.58
CA PHE A 85 -10.02 14.70 -7.69
C PHE A 85 -9.63 14.96 -9.16
N PRO A 86 -10.58 15.33 -10.05
CA PRO A 86 -10.34 15.43 -11.50
C PRO A 86 -9.25 16.46 -11.87
N LEU A 87 -9.05 17.45 -11.00
CA LEU A 87 -7.99 18.46 -11.13
C LEU A 87 -6.63 17.99 -10.62
N GLY A 88 -6.55 16.86 -9.92
CA GLY A 88 -5.33 16.33 -9.32
C GLY A 88 -4.96 16.99 -7.99
N PHE A 89 -5.91 17.63 -7.32
CA PHE A 89 -5.70 18.33 -6.05
C PHE A 89 -6.82 18.02 -5.06
N LEU A 90 -6.52 18.09 -3.77
CA LEU A 90 -7.53 18.10 -2.70
C LEU A 90 -8.47 19.30 -2.88
N HIS A 91 -9.69 19.16 -2.36
CA HIS A 91 -10.70 20.21 -2.34
C HIS A 91 -10.38 21.28 -1.29
N GLY A 92 -11.10 22.41 -1.38
CA GLY A 92 -10.93 23.53 -0.46
C GLY A 92 -9.61 24.28 -0.64
N GLU A 93 -9.07 24.82 0.44
CA GLU A 93 -7.89 25.68 0.42
C GLU A 93 -6.56 24.91 0.42
N SER A 94 -6.57 23.61 0.74
CA SER A 94 -5.34 22.82 0.85
C SER A 94 -4.58 22.73 -0.46
N LEU A 95 -5.28 22.68 -1.61
CA LEU A 95 -4.74 22.55 -2.98
C LEU A 95 -3.53 21.59 -3.07
N ALA A 96 -3.47 20.58 -2.21
CA ALA A 96 -2.36 19.66 -2.15
C ALA A 96 -2.50 18.67 -3.30
N PRO A 97 -1.42 18.38 -4.06
CA PRO A 97 -1.47 17.40 -5.14
C PRO A 97 -1.93 16.03 -4.64
N VAL A 98 -2.83 15.40 -5.41
CA VAL A 98 -3.34 14.06 -5.15
C VAL A 98 -2.98 13.14 -6.30
N TRP A 99 -2.47 11.96 -5.95
CA TRP A 99 -2.19 10.89 -6.89
C TRP A 99 -2.96 9.64 -6.53
N ARG A 100 -3.32 8.85 -7.54
CA ARG A 100 -3.74 7.45 -7.35
C ARG A 100 -2.49 6.59 -7.38
N MET A 101 -2.15 5.99 -6.25
CA MET A 101 -1.02 5.08 -6.09
C MET A 101 -1.47 3.63 -6.32
N SER A 102 -0.68 2.86 -7.08
CA SER A 102 -0.91 1.42 -7.23
C SER A 102 -0.85 0.70 -5.88
N ARG A 103 -1.59 -0.41 -5.75
CA ARG A 103 -1.53 -1.28 -4.58
C ARG A 103 -0.12 -1.85 -4.39
N THR A 104 0.48 -1.66 -3.22
CA THR A 104 1.76 -2.25 -2.81
C THR A 104 1.75 -2.46 -1.28
N ARG A 105 2.86 -2.94 -0.70
CA ARG A 105 3.04 -3.04 0.75
C ARG A 105 3.48 -1.70 1.33
N PHE A 106 3.09 -1.41 2.57
CA PHE A 106 3.64 -0.24 3.29
C PHE A 106 5.17 -0.32 3.35
N SER A 107 5.83 0.83 3.14
CA SER A 107 7.27 0.97 3.36
C SER A 107 7.62 0.75 4.82
N TYR A 108 8.80 0.19 5.09
CA TYR A 108 9.33 0.08 6.44
C TYR A 108 9.35 1.46 7.12
N GLY A 109 8.89 1.51 8.37
CA GLY A 109 8.79 2.76 9.12
C GLY A 109 7.52 3.55 8.85
N ALA A 110 6.59 3.07 8.01
CA ALA A 110 5.26 3.66 7.90
C ALA A 110 4.59 3.81 9.28
N GLU A 111 3.91 4.92 9.49
CA GLU A 111 3.35 5.30 10.78
C GLU A 111 1.84 5.48 10.67
N TYR A 112 1.11 4.81 11.54
CA TYR A 112 -0.33 4.96 11.67
C TYR A 112 -0.62 6.01 12.74
N TRP A 113 -1.31 7.07 12.35
CA TRP A 113 -1.65 8.23 13.17
C TRP A 113 -3.15 8.40 13.32
N ARG A 114 -3.55 8.90 14.49
CA ARG A 114 -4.89 9.38 14.77
C ARG A 114 -4.87 10.87 15.05
N ILE A 115 -5.68 11.61 14.32
CA ILE A 115 -5.87 13.05 14.43
C ILE A 115 -7.20 13.28 15.16
N ARG A 116 -7.20 14.05 16.25
CA ARG A 116 -8.38 14.34 17.06
C ARG A 116 -8.96 15.73 16.78
N SER A 117 -10.20 15.94 17.19
CA SER A 117 -10.93 17.21 17.04
C SER A 117 -10.24 18.43 17.65
N ASP A 118 -9.39 18.24 18.66
CA ASP A 118 -8.58 19.30 19.31
C ASP A 118 -7.25 19.59 18.59
N GLY A 119 -6.95 18.86 17.51
CA GLY A 119 -5.71 18.96 16.77
C GLY A 119 -4.57 18.08 17.29
N GLU A 120 -4.79 17.30 18.36
CA GLU A 120 -3.83 16.30 18.82
C GLU A 120 -3.61 15.25 17.73
N GLN A 121 -2.34 14.97 17.41
CA GLN A 121 -1.96 13.87 16.53
C GLN A 121 -1.16 12.84 17.32
N LYS A 122 -1.68 11.62 17.42
CA LYS A 122 -1.06 10.52 18.15
C LYS A 122 -0.68 9.39 17.22
N ARG A 123 0.59 8.99 17.20
CA ARG A 123 1.04 7.78 16.54
C ARG A 123 0.56 6.56 17.32
N LEU A 124 -0.25 5.73 16.67
CA LEU A 124 -0.83 4.53 17.25
C LEU A 124 0.01 3.28 16.94
N SER A 125 0.66 3.23 15.78
CA SER A 125 1.48 2.09 15.37
C SER A 125 2.56 2.51 14.37
N ARG A 126 3.51 1.59 14.16
CA ARG A 126 4.56 1.67 13.15
C ARG A 126 4.68 0.32 12.45
N TYR A 127 4.92 0.33 11.15
CA TYR A 127 5.19 -0.85 10.35
C TYR A 127 6.69 -1.20 10.40
N GLU A 128 7.03 -2.41 10.85
CA GLU A 128 8.42 -2.88 11.04
C GLU A 128 8.87 -3.90 9.98
N GLY A 129 8.29 -3.80 8.78
CA GLY A 129 8.64 -4.64 7.64
C GLY A 129 7.93 -5.98 7.62
N ALA A 130 8.11 -6.73 6.54
CA ALA A 130 7.34 -7.93 6.21
C ALA A 130 7.42 -9.02 7.30
N ALA A 131 8.57 -9.19 7.95
CA ALA A 131 8.74 -10.17 9.03
C ALA A 131 7.96 -9.81 10.31
N ARG A 132 7.77 -8.52 10.60
CA ARG A 132 7.22 -8.02 11.88
C ARG A 132 5.78 -7.52 11.77
N GLY A 133 5.45 -6.85 10.68
CA GLY A 133 4.15 -6.21 10.47
C GLY A 133 4.01 -4.93 11.30
N TRP A 134 2.76 -4.58 11.61
CA TRP A 134 2.42 -3.43 12.45
C TRP A 134 2.62 -3.72 13.94
N VAL A 135 3.32 -2.83 14.64
CA VAL A 135 3.51 -2.92 16.09
C VAL A 135 2.16 -2.78 16.81
N GLY A 136 1.84 -3.74 17.68
CA GLY A 136 0.58 -3.73 18.43
C GLY A 136 -0.65 -4.20 17.67
N ALA A 137 -0.52 -4.63 16.40
CA ALA A 137 -1.59 -5.34 15.73
C ALA A 137 -1.86 -6.69 16.42
N LYS A 138 -3.14 -7.09 16.51
CA LYS A 138 -3.54 -8.34 17.19
C LYS A 138 -3.07 -9.59 16.45
N ARG A 139 -2.87 -9.47 15.14
CA ARG A 139 -2.38 -10.55 14.28
C ARG A 139 -1.28 -10.02 13.38
N TRP A 140 -0.32 -10.89 13.09
CA TRP A 140 0.59 -10.69 11.99
C TRP A 140 -0.01 -11.35 10.75
N ARG A 141 -0.04 -10.59 9.65
CA ARG A 141 -0.43 -11.09 8.34
C ARG A 141 0.84 -11.50 7.59
N PRO A 142 1.00 -12.77 7.20
CA PRO A 142 2.07 -13.14 6.30
C PRO A 142 1.96 -12.33 4.99
N PRO A 143 3.08 -11.78 4.48
CA PRO A 143 3.12 -11.07 3.21
C PRO A 143 2.71 -11.99 2.05
N SER A 144 2.06 -11.42 1.05
CA SER A 144 1.76 -12.11 -0.22
C SER A 144 2.90 -11.85 -1.21
N PRO A 145 3.37 -12.85 -1.99
CA PRO A 145 4.36 -12.63 -3.05
C PRO A 145 3.76 -11.92 -4.27
N MET A 146 2.45 -11.62 -4.25
CA MET A 146 1.70 -10.93 -5.30
C MET A 146 1.58 -9.41 -5.05
N VAL A 147 2.00 -8.94 -3.86
CA VAL A 147 1.90 -7.53 -3.45
C VAL A 147 3.13 -7.11 -2.65
N GLY A 148 3.79 -6.05 -3.13
CA GLY A 148 4.91 -5.41 -2.46
C GLY A 148 6.27 -6.00 -2.84
N THR A 149 7.29 -5.33 -2.34
CA THR A 149 8.68 -5.54 -2.74
C THR A 149 9.20 -6.93 -2.41
N LEU A 150 9.90 -7.49 -3.38
CA LEU A 150 10.71 -8.70 -3.32
C LEU A 150 12.15 -8.34 -3.64
N ALA A 151 13.08 -9.21 -3.23
CA ALA A 151 14.46 -9.10 -3.65
C ALA A 151 15.07 -10.48 -3.90
N ARG A 152 15.92 -10.58 -4.94
CA ARG A 152 16.83 -11.71 -5.12
C ARG A 152 18.16 -11.38 -4.47
N TRP A 153 18.57 -12.23 -3.53
CA TRP A 153 19.90 -12.16 -2.90
C TRP A 153 20.53 -13.55 -2.95
N LYS A 154 21.74 -13.64 -3.54
CA LYS A 154 22.46 -14.91 -3.73
C LYS A 154 21.60 -15.99 -4.40
N GLY A 155 20.86 -15.62 -5.44
CA GLY A 155 20.02 -16.52 -6.23
C GLY A 155 18.72 -16.99 -5.57
N HIS A 156 18.36 -16.46 -4.40
CA HIS A 156 17.13 -16.81 -3.69
C HIS A 156 16.21 -15.60 -3.57
N GLU A 157 14.90 -15.81 -3.71
CA GLU A 157 13.88 -14.77 -3.55
C GLU A 157 13.44 -14.63 -2.09
N PHE A 158 13.30 -13.39 -1.66
CA PHE A 158 12.83 -13.02 -0.33
C PHE A 158 11.78 -11.91 -0.43
N PHE A 159 10.90 -11.84 0.56
CA PHE A 159 10.17 -10.60 0.82
C PHE A 159 11.17 -9.53 1.27
N ALA A 160 10.97 -8.30 0.82
CA ALA A 160 11.95 -7.24 1.03
C ALA A 160 11.29 -5.94 1.50
N ASP A 161 12.00 -5.21 2.34
CA ASP A 161 11.75 -3.80 2.60
C ASP A 161 13.05 -3.02 2.35
N VAL A 162 13.04 -2.06 1.42
CA VAL A 162 14.23 -1.25 1.11
C VAL A 162 14.33 -0.08 2.08
N ILE A 163 15.45 0.03 2.77
CA ILE A 163 15.71 1.05 3.79
C ILE A 163 17.05 1.71 3.46
N ALA A 164 17.02 2.89 2.85
CA ALA A 164 18.24 3.52 2.33
C ALA A 164 19.03 2.57 1.43
N GLU A 165 20.30 2.35 1.76
CA GLU A 165 21.25 1.51 1.03
C GLU A 165 21.27 0.07 1.55
N SER A 166 20.21 -0.33 2.27
CA SER A 166 20.04 -1.69 2.80
C SER A 166 18.68 -2.26 2.42
N VAL A 167 18.60 -3.58 2.41
CA VAL A 167 17.36 -4.34 2.21
C VAL A 167 17.16 -5.24 3.42
N LEU A 168 16.01 -5.10 4.07
CA LEU A 168 15.55 -6.03 5.08
C LEU A 168 14.87 -7.21 4.39
N LEU A 169 15.57 -8.33 4.31
CA LEU A 169 15.05 -9.58 3.76
C LEU A 169 14.19 -10.30 4.80
N THR A 170 13.14 -10.94 4.32
CA THR A 170 12.24 -11.78 5.11
C THR A 170 12.02 -13.11 4.39
N ALA A 171 12.29 -14.20 5.09
CA ALA A 171 12.02 -15.57 4.63
C ALA A 171 10.95 -16.21 5.51
N ILE A 172 10.02 -16.93 4.89
CA ILE A 172 8.99 -17.73 5.59
C ILE A 172 9.24 -19.19 5.24
N THR A 173 9.85 -19.92 6.16
CA THR A 173 10.33 -21.29 5.97
C THR A 173 10.62 -21.95 7.32
N ASP A 174 10.50 -23.27 7.38
CA ASP A 174 10.74 -24.05 8.60
C ASP A 174 12.22 -24.08 9.01
N GLY A 175 13.14 -23.98 8.04
CA GLY A 175 14.59 -24.00 8.28
C GLY A 175 15.21 -22.61 8.33
N SER A 176 16.19 -22.41 9.22
CA SER A 176 16.94 -21.15 9.31
C SER A 176 17.81 -20.94 8.06
N PRO A 177 17.57 -19.89 7.25
CA PRO A 177 18.52 -19.50 6.22
C PRO A 177 19.80 -18.98 6.85
N ALA A 178 20.95 -19.25 6.22
CA ALA A 178 22.24 -18.83 6.74
C ALA A 178 22.30 -17.29 6.92
N ARG A 179 22.77 -16.84 8.09
CA ARG A 179 22.88 -15.41 8.49
C ARG A 179 21.56 -14.69 8.73
N PHE A 180 20.43 -15.40 8.78
CA PHE A 180 19.17 -14.82 9.20
C PHE A 180 18.96 -15.04 10.70
N ALA A 181 18.31 -14.07 11.34
CA ALA A 181 17.83 -14.17 12.71
C ALA A 181 16.34 -14.52 12.71
N GLN A 182 15.92 -15.39 13.62
CA GLN A 182 14.51 -15.70 13.77
C GLN A 182 13.76 -14.50 14.35
N VAL A 183 12.65 -14.13 13.72
CA VAL A 183 11.77 -13.05 14.21
C VAL A 183 10.54 -13.63 14.90
N ARG A 184 10.03 -14.75 14.38
CA ARG A 184 8.93 -15.54 14.92
C ARG A 184 9.04 -16.99 14.39
N PRO A 185 8.29 -17.97 14.92
CA PRO A 185 8.30 -19.33 14.40
C PRO A 185 8.08 -19.36 12.87
N GLY A 186 8.98 -20.03 12.15
CA GLY A 186 8.94 -20.14 10.68
C GLY A 186 9.26 -18.85 9.92
N VAL A 187 9.68 -17.76 10.57
CA VAL A 187 9.98 -16.48 9.89
C VAL A 187 11.31 -15.92 10.35
N TRP A 188 12.10 -15.56 9.35
CA TRP A 188 13.51 -15.21 9.50
C TRP A 188 13.76 -13.88 8.81
N SER A 189 14.70 -13.09 9.32
CA SER A 189 15.08 -11.83 8.71
C SER A 189 16.59 -11.59 8.73
N ALA A 190 17.08 -10.93 7.69
CA ALA A 190 18.46 -10.46 7.58
C ALA A 190 18.48 -9.10 6.92
N THR A 191 19.47 -8.28 7.28
CA THR A 191 19.75 -7.02 6.57
C THR A 191 20.96 -7.21 5.69
N VAL A 192 20.85 -6.84 4.42
CA VAL A 192 21.93 -6.93 3.43
C VAL A 192 22.07 -5.60 2.69
N PRO A 193 23.23 -5.29 2.08
CA PRO A 193 23.37 -4.11 1.23
C PRO A 193 22.43 -4.15 0.03
N LEU A 194 21.86 -3.01 -0.33
CA LEU A 194 21.01 -2.86 -1.52
C LEU A 194 21.76 -3.22 -2.81
N SER A 195 23.05 -2.90 -2.88
CA SER A 195 23.91 -3.24 -4.02
C SER A 195 24.13 -4.74 -4.24
N GLU A 196 23.79 -5.60 -3.27
CA GLU A 196 23.85 -7.05 -3.41
C GLU A 196 22.51 -7.66 -3.85
N CYS A 197 21.47 -6.84 -4.05
CA CYS A 197 20.11 -7.28 -4.31
C CYS A 197 19.61 -6.82 -5.68
N GLU A 198 18.93 -7.71 -6.38
CA GLU A 198 17.99 -7.33 -7.43
C GLU A 198 16.62 -7.12 -6.78
N VAL A 199 16.12 -5.89 -6.78
CA VAL A 199 14.86 -5.52 -6.12
C VAL A 199 13.76 -5.41 -7.17
N PHE A 200 12.61 -6.03 -6.92
CA PHE A 200 11.51 -6.04 -7.88
C PHE A 200 10.15 -6.17 -7.19
N GLU A 201 9.08 -5.94 -7.93
CA GLU A 201 7.70 -6.27 -7.55
C GLU A 201 7.11 -7.20 -8.60
N ARG A 202 6.25 -8.13 -8.15
CA ARG A 202 5.52 -9.03 -9.03
C ARG A 202 4.03 -8.68 -8.99
N ILE A 203 3.48 -8.33 -10.14
CA ILE A 203 2.06 -7.97 -10.29
C ILE A 203 1.36 -9.10 -11.04
N PHE A 204 0.33 -9.67 -10.42
CA PHE A 204 -0.53 -10.67 -11.05
C PHE A 204 -1.85 -10.03 -11.43
N THR A 205 -2.20 -10.08 -12.71
CA THR A 205 -3.51 -9.68 -13.22
C THR A 205 -4.29 -10.92 -13.66
N ALA A 206 -5.61 -10.78 -13.68
CA ALA A 206 -6.56 -11.80 -14.11
C ALA A 206 -7.84 -11.10 -14.58
N GLN A 207 -8.80 -11.90 -15.03
CA GLN A 207 -10.19 -11.48 -15.16
C GLN A 207 -11.07 -12.30 -14.21
N VAL A 208 -12.11 -11.65 -13.68
CA VAL A 208 -13.19 -12.31 -12.93
C VAL A 208 -14.49 -11.97 -13.61
N ASP A 209 -15.15 -12.97 -14.19
CA ASP A 209 -16.37 -12.79 -14.98
C ASP A 209 -16.21 -11.65 -16.01
N ASP A 210 -15.11 -11.64 -16.76
CA ASP A 210 -14.68 -10.62 -17.74
C ASP A 210 -14.36 -9.22 -17.18
N VAL A 211 -14.29 -9.05 -15.86
CA VAL A 211 -13.82 -7.80 -15.22
C VAL A 211 -12.31 -7.90 -14.95
N PRO A 212 -11.49 -6.94 -15.43
CA PRO A 212 -10.06 -6.96 -15.15
C PRO A 212 -9.79 -6.75 -13.65
N ALA A 213 -8.93 -7.59 -13.08
CA ALA A 213 -8.59 -7.56 -11.67
C ALA A 213 -7.09 -7.83 -11.45
N ARG A 214 -6.56 -7.32 -10.34
CA ARG A 214 -5.26 -7.68 -9.78
C ARG A 214 -5.47 -8.70 -8.67
N VAL A 215 -4.73 -9.80 -8.71
CA VAL A 215 -4.71 -10.80 -7.64
C VAL A 215 -3.82 -10.29 -6.52
N LEU A 216 -4.38 -10.13 -5.33
CA LEU A 216 -3.66 -9.66 -4.13
C LEU A 216 -3.13 -10.83 -3.31
N ARG A 217 -3.88 -11.94 -3.31
CA ARG A 217 -3.56 -13.17 -2.61
C ARG A 217 -4.35 -14.31 -3.24
N SER A 218 -3.76 -15.50 -3.25
CA SER A 218 -4.49 -16.74 -3.59
C SER A 218 -4.05 -17.87 -2.67
N GLY A 219 -5.01 -18.68 -2.24
CA GLY A 219 -4.78 -19.81 -1.34
C GLY A 219 -6.09 -20.44 -0.87
N GLY A 220 -6.04 -21.73 -0.51
CA GLY A 220 -7.21 -22.42 0.06
C GLY A 220 -8.44 -22.47 -0.85
N GLY A 221 -8.25 -22.43 -2.18
CA GLY A 221 -9.34 -22.45 -3.16
C GLY A 221 -9.91 -21.08 -3.54
N THR A 222 -9.51 -20.01 -2.85
CA THR A 222 -9.99 -18.64 -3.08
C THR A 222 -8.86 -17.67 -3.41
N ALA A 223 -9.23 -16.53 -3.99
CA ALA A 223 -8.36 -15.39 -4.20
C ALA A 223 -8.98 -14.10 -3.68
N GLU A 224 -8.15 -13.25 -3.08
CA GLU A 224 -8.46 -11.85 -2.83
C GLU A 224 -8.05 -11.05 -4.08
N VAL A 225 -8.98 -10.27 -4.63
CA VAL A 225 -8.78 -9.50 -5.87
C VAL A 225 -9.13 -8.03 -5.68
N LEU A 226 -8.37 -7.16 -6.34
CA LEU A 226 -8.65 -5.74 -6.53
C LEU A 226 -9.14 -5.54 -7.96
N LEU A 227 -10.32 -4.95 -8.16
CA LEU A 227 -10.78 -4.62 -9.51
C LEU A 227 -9.92 -3.48 -10.10
N LEU A 228 -9.56 -3.62 -11.37
CA LEU A 228 -8.83 -2.60 -12.15
C LEU A 228 -9.78 -1.62 -12.84
N THR A 229 -11.06 -1.69 -12.52
CA THR A 229 -12.12 -0.77 -12.90
C THR A 229 -12.66 -0.10 -11.64
N ASP A 230 -13.18 1.10 -11.81
CA ASP A 230 -13.94 1.82 -10.79
C ASP A 230 -15.42 1.98 -11.18
N ASP A 231 -15.93 1.18 -12.12
CA ASP A 231 -17.35 1.11 -12.45
C ASP A 231 -18.14 0.30 -11.39
N PRO A 232 -19.14 0.87 -10.70
CA PRO A 232 -19.97 0.15 -9.74
C PRO A 232 -20.72 -1.06 -10.33
N SER A 233 -21.05 -1.02 -11.62
CA SER A 233 -21.77 -2.09 -12.32
C SER A 233 -20.89 -3.32 -12.47
N ASP A 234 -19.61 -3.10 -12.83
CA ASP A 234 -18.61 -4.17 -12.87
C ASP A 234 -18.34 -4.75 -11.48
N ALA A 235 -18.25 -3.89 -10.46
CA ALA A 235 -18.12 -4.32 -9.09
C ALA A 235 -19.30 -5.20 -8.65
N GLY A 236 -20.53 -4.80 -8.99
CA GLY A 236 -21.75 -5.57 -8.70
C GLY A 236 -21.75 -6.95 -9.37
N ARG A 237 -21.29 -7.05 -10.63
CA ARG A 237 -21.17 -8.32 -11.36
C ARG A 237 -20.24 -9.32 -10.67
N VAL A 238 -19.11 -8.85 -10.16
CA VAL A 238 -18.12 -9.70 -9.47
C VAL A 238 -18.53 -10.02 -8.03
N GLY A 239 -19.43 -9.22 -7.45
CA GLY A 239 -19.77 -9.24 -6.02
C GLY A 239 -18.73 -8.50 -5.17
N ALA A 240 -18.03 -7.53 -5.74
CA ALA A 240 -17.00 -6.76 -5.06
C ALA A 240 -17.60 -5.67 -4.14
N GLY A 241 -17.01 -5.53 -2.96
CA GLY A 241 -17.34 -4.46 -2.02
C GLY A 241 -16.46 -3.24 -2.25
N ARG A 242 -17.04 -2.04 -2.10
CA ARG A 242 -16.25 -0.80 -2.09
C ARG A 242 -15.51 -0.67 -0.77
N VAL A 243 -14.18 -0.65 -0.81
CA VAL A 243 -13.33 -0.50 0.39
C VAL A 243 -12.90 0.95 0.62
N GLU A 244 -12.82 1.75 -0.45
CA GLU A 244 -12.64 3.20 -0.45
C GLU A 244 -13.19 3.80 -1.76
N ALA A 245 -13.24 5.12 -1.88
CA ALA A 245 -13.72 5.78 -3.09
C ALA A 245 -12.97 5.27 -4.33
N GLY A 246 -13.70 4.73 -5.31
CA GLY A 246 -13.13 4.19 -6.55
C GLY A 246 -12.35 2.88 -6.44
N VAL A 247 -12.37 2.21 -5.29
CA VAL A 247 -11.61 0.95 -5.09
C VAL A 247 -12.54 -0.15 -4.61
N PHE A 248 -12.55 -1.23 -5.37
CA PHE A 248 -13.40 -2.38 -5.17
C PHE A 248 -12.56 -3.64 -4.99
N GLU A 249 -12.86 -4.40 -3.96
CA GLU A 249 -12.19 -5.66 -3.65
C GLU A 249 -13.21 -6.79 -3.45
N ALA A 250 -12.82 -8.01 -3.80
CA ALA A 250 -13.63 -9.20 -3.64
C ALA A 250 -12.80 -10.39 -3.17
N VAL A 251 -13.45 -11.34 -2.51
CA VAL A 251 -12.93 -12.70 -2.35
C VAL A 251 -13.72 -13.59 -3.32
N VAL A 252 -13.00 -14.27 -4.20
CA VAL A 252 -13.60 -15.08 -5.28
C VAL A 252 -13.01 -16.48 -5.28
N ASP A 253 -13.74 -17.45 -5.80
CA ASP A 253 -13.19 -18.78 -6.04
C ASP A 253 -12.08 -18.71 -7.10
N ASN A 254 -10.99 -19.45 -6.90
CA ASN A 254 -9.88 -19.49 -7.85
C ASN A 254 -10.31 -19.96 -9.25
N SER A 255 -11.37 -20.78 -9.34
CA SER A 255 -11.93 -21.25 -10.61
C SER A 255 -12.56 -20.13 -11.46
N ARG A 256 -12.90 -18.98 -10.86
CA ARG A 256 -13.40 -17.80 -11.56
C ARG A 256 -12.29 -16.95 -12.17
N LEU A 257 -11.03 -17.17 -11.80
CA LEU A 257 -9.90 -16.44 -12.35
C LEU A 257 -9.57 -16.99 -13.75
N THR A 258 -9.68 -16.13 -14.76
CA THR A 258 -9.23 -16.43 -16.12
C THR A 258 -8.12 -15.48 -16.53
N ASN A 259 -7.39 -15.80 -17.60
CA ASN A 259 -6.34 -14.96 -18.16
C ASN A 259 -5.30 -14.47 -17.13
N VAL A 260 -4.90 -15.36 -16.21
CA VAL A 260 -3.93 -15.01 -15.16
C VAL A 260 -2.56 -14.76 -15.79
N GLN A 261 -2.01 -13.57 -15.57
CA GLN A 261 -0.72 -13.13 -16.07
C GLN A 261 0.12 -12.56 -14.93
N GLY A 262 1.43 -12.77 -14.97
CA GLY A 262 2.38 -12.21 -14.02
C GLY A 262 3.41 -11.35 -14.75
N VAL A 263 3.63 -10.13 -14.26
CA VAL A 263 4.69 -9.24 -14.73
C VAL A 263 5.60 -8.88 -13.57
N GLU A 264 6.90 -8.94 -13.80
CA GLU A 264 7.90 -8.43 -12.86
C GLU A 264 8.34 -7.04 -13.29
N SER A 265 8.42 -6.14 -12.32
CA SER A 265 8.96 -4.79 -12.49
C SER A 265 10.16 -4.63 -11.59
N GLU A 266 11.35 -4.63 -12.20
CA GLU A 266 12.61 -4.45 -11.49
C GLU A 266 12.83 -2.98 -11.15
N TRP A 267 13.35 -2.71 -9.96
CA TRP A 267 13.79 -1.39 -9.57
C TRP A 267 15.18 -1.13 -10.16
N VAL A 268 15.22 -0.25 -11.14
CA VAL A 268 16.47 0.29 -11.66
C VAL A 268 16.73 1.62 -10.95
N PRO A 269 17.84 1.78 -10.21
CA PRO A 269 18.22 3.08 -9.67
C PRO A 269 18.32 4.06 -10.83
N SER A 270 17.53 5.13 -10.83
CA SER A 270 17.69 6.20 -11.80
C SER A 270 19.12 6.73 -11.66
N ALA A 271 19.94 6.58 -12.71
CA ALA A 271 21.22 7.26 -12.79
C ALA A 271 20.92 8.74 -12.52
N GLY A 272 21.47 9.28 -11.44
CA GLY A 272 21.28 10.68 -11.10
C GLY A 272 21.56 11.50 -12.36
N SER A 273 20.66 12.42 -12.67
CA SER A 273 20.92 13.46 -13.64
C SER A 273 22.19 14.19 -13.19
N ALA A 274 23.34 13.73 -13.67
CA ALA A 274 24.54 14.53 -13.74
C ALA A 274 24.17 15.66 -14.69
N GLY A 275 23.73 16.78 -14.10
CA GLY A 275 23.49 18.02 -14.78
C GLY A 275 24.71 18.31 -15.64
N THR A 276 24.52 18.17 -16.94
CA THR A 276 25.40 18.74 -17.93
C THR A 276 24.80 20.10 -18.26
N GLU A 277 25.67 21.11 -18.14
CA GLU A 277 25.52 22.55 -18.44
C GLU A 277 24.90 23.44 -17.35
#